data_AF-A0A962S6Q4-F1
#
_entry.id   AF-A0A962S6Q4-F1
#
_cell.length_a   1.000
_cell.length_b   1.000
_cell.length_c   1.000
_cell.angle_alpha   90.00
_cell.angle_beta   90.00
_cell.angle_gamma   90.00
#
_symmetry.space_group_name_H-M   'P 1'
#
loop_
_entity.id
_entity.type
_entity.pdbx_description
1 polymer ?
#
loop_
_entity_poly.entity_id
_entity_poly.type
_entity_poly.pdbx_seq_one_letter_code
_entity_poly.pdbx_strand_id
1 'polypeptide(L)'
;MQGTVSKMTANLAGTVDYALPLGEQSLPLNERLGQTLSLEFTGNIFCAACGRKTSKSFSQGFCFPCMRSLACCDMCIMKPETCHFDQGTCREPDWGQRNCMVPHTVYLANTSGLKVGITRQSQIPTRWIDQGAAQALPVFSVKTRKISGLVEIALANYMADKTNWRALLKGEADALDLPQLARKAVPKVENRLAAIVD
;
A
#
# COMPACT_ATOMS: atom_id res chain seq x y z
N MET A 1 -20.08 14.95 14.21
CA MET A 1 -18.93 15.39 13.38
C MET A 1 -19.34 15.23 11.92
N GLN A 2 -18.93 16.13 11.04
CA GLN A 2 -19.22 16.04 9.61
C GLN A 2 -18.04 16.61 8.81
N GLY A 3 -17.62 15.90 7.77
CA GLY A 3 -16.55 16.36 6.89
C GLY A 3 -16.19 15.33 5.84
N THR A 4 -15.28 15.69 4.93
CA THR A 4 -14.72 14.76 3.95
C THR A 4 -13.77 13.78 4.64
N VAL A 5 -14.00 12.48 4.43
CA VAL A 5 -13.11 11.43 4.95
C VAL A 5 -11.78 11.49 4.20
N SER A 6 -10.68 11.46 4.95
CA SER A 6 -9.33 11.29 4.39
C SER A 6 -8.68 10.01 4.92
N LYS A 7 -7.50 9.67 4.39
CA LYS A 7 -6.72 8.53 4.89
C LYS A 7 -6.54 8.66 6.40
N MET A 8 -6.87 7.59 7.12
CA MET A 8 -6.62 7.47 8.56
C MET A 8 -5.15 7.73 8.86
N THR A 9 -4.88 8.51 9.90
CA THR A 9 -3.52 8.72 10.38
C THR A 9 -3.17 7.64 11.39
N ALA A 10 -1.91 7.20 11.36
CA ALA A 10 -1.39 6.19 12.27
C ALA A 10 -0.04 6.66 12.80
N ASN A 11 0.08 6.72 14.12
CA ASN A 11 1.32 7.03 14.82
C ASN A 11 1.74 5.84 15.69
N LEU A 12 3.02 5.44 15.62
CA LEU A 12 3.52 4.32 16.40
C LEU A 12 4.26 4.82 17.64
N ALA A 13 3.68 4.63 18.83
CA ALA A 13 4.26 4.96 20.12
C ALA A 13 4.16 3.77 21.08
N GLY A 14 4.67 2.60 20.64
CA GLY A 14 4.46 1.30 21.30
C GLY A 14 3.16 0.65 20.80
N THR A 15 2.03 1.21 21.19
CA THR A 15 0.73 0.92 20.53
C THR A 15 0.53 1.90 19.38
N VAL A 16 -0.19 1.49 18.33
CA VAL A 16 -0.51 2.37 17.22
C VAL A 16 -1.72 3.23 17.60
N ASP A 17 -1.55 4.55 17.54
CA ASP A 17 -2.61 5.53 17.68
C ASP A 17 -3.22 5.87 16.32
N TYR A 18 -4.50 5.56 16.17
CA TYR A 18 -5.28 5.85 14.97
C TYR A 18 -6.19 7.05 15.17
N ALA A 19 -6.25 7.93 14.17
CA ALA A 19 -7.26 8.96 14.10
C ALA A 19 -7.90 9.03 12.71
N LEU A 20 -9.21 9.28 12.68
CA LEU A 20 -10.00 9.44 11.46
C LEU A 20 -10.18 10.93 11.16
N PRO A 21 -9.53 11.46 10.10
CA PRO A 21 -9.77 12.83 9.67
C PRO A 21 -11.14 12.95 8.97
N LEU A 22 -11.92 13.93 9.39
CA LEU A 22 -13.24 14.31 8.85
C LEU A 22 -13.27 15.83 8.64
N GLY A 23 -12.91 16.27 7.43
CA GLY A 23 -12.66 17.69 7.15
C GLY A 23 -11.52 18.21 8.02
N GLU A 24 -11.76 19.32 8.73
CA GLU A 24 -10.80 19.92 9.67
C GLU A 24 -10.75 19.23 11.04
N GLN A 25 -11.62 18.25 11.27
CA GLN A 25 -11.67 17.53 12.54
C GLN A 25 -10.88 16.22 12.44
N SER A 26 -10.30 15.79 13.55
CA SER A 26 -9.65 14.47 13.67
C SER A 26 -10.25 13.73 14.85
N LEU A 27 -10.84 12.56 14.61
CA LEU A 27 -11.45 11.73 15.65
C LEU A 27 -10.45 10.66 16.11
N PRO A 28 -9.96 10.69 17.37
CA PRO A 28 -9.18 9.59 17.94
C PRO A 28 -10.01 8.31 17.96
N LEU A 29 -9.51 7.23 17.36
CA LEU A 29 -10.24 5.97 17.23
C LEU A 29 -9.92 4.99 18.36
N ASN A 30 -8.71 5.04 18.92
CA ASN A 30 -8.29 4.11 19.98
C ASN A 30 -9.22 4.16 21.21
N GLU A 31 -9.61 5.36 21.62
CA GLU A 31 -10.56 5.59 22.74
C GLU A 31 -11.99 5.10 22.46
N ARG A 32 -12.27 4.72 21.21
CA ARG A 32 -13.60 4.28 20.74
C ARG A 32 -13.65 2.78 20.50
N LEU A 33 -12.57 2.04 20.78
CA LEU A 33 -12.58 0.59 20.70
C LEU A 33 -13.64 0.01 21.65
N GLY A 34 -14.43 -0.94 21.15
CA GLY A 34 -15.56 -1.53 21.88
C GLY A 34 -16.83 -0.68 21.88
N GLN A 35 -16.81 0.54 21.33
CA GLN A 35 -18.01 1.39 21.19
C GLN A 35 -18.64 1.22 19.80
N THR A 36 -19.95 1.41 19.71
CA THR A 36 -20.66 1.44 18.44
C THR A 36 -20.50 2.80 17.77
N LEU A 37 -19.96 2.82 16.55
CA LEU A 37 -19.88 4.01 15.71
C LEU A 37 -20.97 3.98 14.64
N SER A 38 -21.60 5.12 14.39
CA SER A 38 -22.54 5.31 13.28
C SER A 38 -21.93 6.25 12.23
N LEU A 39 -22.00 5.86 10.97
CA LEU A 39 -21.52 6.63 9.83
C LEU A 39 -22.71 6.93 8.91
N GLU A 40 -22.97 8.20 8.66
CA GLU A 40 -24.04 8.64 7.76
C GLU A 40 -23.42 9.29 6.51
N PHE A 41 -23.78 8.77 5.34
CA PHE A 41 -23.36 9.36 4.07
C PHE A 41 -24.27 10.54 3.71
N THR A 42 -23.71 11.74 3.71
CA THR A 42 -24.45 12.99 3.43
C THR A 42 -24.93 13.16 1.98
N GLY A 43 -24.62 12.21 1.08
CA GLY A 43 -24.89 12.34 -0.35
C GLY A 43 -23.85 13.17 -1.12
N ASN A 44 -22.85 13.75 -0.44
CA ASN A 44 -21.84 14.59 -1.06
C ASN A 44 -20.51 13.85 -1.23
N ILE A 45 -19.95 13.91 -2.45
CA ILE A 45 -18.61 13.41 -2.75
C ILE A 45 -17.78 14.59 -3.23
N PHE A 46 -16.56 14.73 -2.69
CA PHE A 46 -15.62 15.77 -3.06
C PHE A 46 -14.31 15.15 -3.53
N CYS A 47 -13.72 15.69 -4.59
CA CYS A 47 -12.45 15.22 -5.12
C CYS A 47 -11.32 15.47 -4.13
N ALA A 48 -10.55 14.44 -3.79
CA ALA A 48 -9.41 14.52 -2.87
C ALA A 48 -8.27 15.43 -3.37
N ALA A 49 -8.18 15.70 -4.68
CA ALA A 49 -7.16 16.59 -5.23
C ALA A 49 -7.62 18.05 -5.33
N CYS A 50 -8.80 18.28 -5.89
CA CYS A 50 -9.26 19.63 -6.25
C CYS A 50 -10.46 20.14 -5.45
N GLY A 51 -10.98 19.34 -4.52
CA GLY A 51 -12.12 19.71 -3.66
C GLY A 51 -13.47 19.82 -4.38
N ARG A 52 -13.55 19.67 -5.70
CA ARG A 52 -14.81 19.83 -6.43
C ARG A 52 -15.84 18.78 -6.00
N LYS A 53 -17.10 19.19 -5.87
CA LYS A 53 -18.22 18.27 -5.72
C LYS A 53 -18.37 17.42 -7.00
N THR A 54 -18.63 16.14 -6.82
CA THR A 54 -18.86 15.18 -7.91
C THR A 54 -19.94 14.18 -7.52
N SER A 55 -20.58 13.55 -8.50
CA SER A 55 -21.56 12.49 -8.27
C SER A 55 -20.93 11.11 -8.13
N LYS A 56 -19.67 10.94 -8.52
CA LYS A 56 -18.94 9.67 -8.47
C LYS A 56 -17.49 9.88 -8.07
N SER A 57 -16.96 8.95 -7.28
CA SER A 57 -15.54 8.88 -6.94
C SER A 57 -14.84 7.85 -7.82
N PHE A 58 -13.63 8.18 -8.27
CA PHE A 58 -12.77 7.30 -9.04
C PHE A 58 -11.45 7.08 -8.29
N SER A 59 -10.86 5.89 -8.45
CA SER A 59 -9.62 5.50 -7.78
C SER A 59 -9.67 5.77 -6.27
N GLN A 60 -8.76 6.59 -5.73
CA GLN A 60 -8.62 6.89 -4.31
C GLN A 60 -9.33 8.20 -3.90
N GLY A 61 -10.53 8.47 -4.45
CA GLY A 61 -11.28 9.67 -4.05
C GLY A 61 -11.30 10.81 -5.07
N PHE A 62 -10.99 10.57 -6.35
CA PHE A 62 -10.85 11.64 -7.34
C PHE A 62 -12.08 11.82 -8.23
N CYS A 63 -12.27 13.03 -8.75
CA CYS A 63 -13.18 13.25 -9.87
C CYS A 63 -12.55 12.74 -11.18
N PHE A 64 -13.37 12.50 -12.22
CA PHE A 64 -12.90 11.96 -13.49
C PHE A 64 -11.74 12.76 -14.14
N PRO A 65 -11.76 14.11 -14.22
CA PRO A 65 -10.64 14.87 -14.74
C PRO A 65 -9.32 14.63 -13.99
N CYS A 66 -9.36 14.69 -12.66
CA CYS A 66 -8.16 14.45 -11.83
C CYS A 66 -7.66 13.01 -11.95
N MET A 67 -8.57 12.02 -12.00
CA MET A 67 -8.19 10.62 -12.19
C MET A 67 -7.46 10.40 -13.53
N ARG A 68 -7.87 11.11 -14.59
CA ARG A 68 -7.23 11.06 -15.90
C ARG A 68 -5.90 11.82 -15.94
N SER A 69 -5.74 12.90 -15.18
CA SER A 69 -4.56 13.77 -15.26
C SER A 69 -3.45 13.42 -14.27
N LEU A 70 -3.78 12.94 -13.07
CA LEU A 70 -2.78 12.77 -12.01
C LEU A 70 -1.99 11.47 -12.16
N ALA A 71 -0.68 11.52 -11.94
CA ALA A 71 0.21 10.36 -11.97
C ALA A 71 -0.04 9.40 -10.78
N CYS A 72 -0.55 9.90 -9.66
CA CYS A 72 -0.97 9.06 -8.54
C CYS A 72 -2.16 8.13 -8.87
N CYS A 73 -2.82 8.35 -10.01
CA CYS A 73 -3.88 7.51 -10.56
C CYS A 73 -3.41 6.61 -11.71
N ASP A 74 -2.12 6.60 -12.04
CA ASP A 74 -1.59 5.73 -13.09
C ASP A 74 -1.69 4.25 -12.69
N MET A 75 -1.81 3.39 -13.71
CA MET A 75 -1.85 1.93 -13.52
C MET A 75 -0.63 1.43 -12.74
N CYS A 76 0.53 2.06 -12.93
CA CYS A 76 1.75 1.68 -12.24
C CYS A 76 1.72 1.87 -10.71
N ILE A 77 0.75 2.62 -10.19
CA ILE A 77 0.54 2.73 -8.74
C ILE A 77 -0.09 1.46 -8.18
N MET A 78 -0.93 0.80 -8.97
CA MET A 78 -1.56 -0.49 -8.64
C MET A 78 -0.71 -1.69 -9.09
N LYS A 79 0.03 -1.53 -10.19
CA LYS A 79 0.88 -2.54 -10.83
C LYS A 79 2.30 -2.01 -11.01
N PRO A 80 3.12 -1.99 -9.95
CA PRO A 80 4.43 -1.33 -9.92
C PRO A 80 5.37 -1.74 -11.07
N GLU A 81 5.29 -2.98 -11.52
CA GLU A 81 6.02 -3.53 -12.68
C GLU A 81 5.72 -2.82 -14.00
N THR A 82 4.55 -2.18 -14.12
CA THR A 82 4.12 -1.43 -15.32
C THR A 82 4.53 0.05 -15.27
N CYS A 83 5.46 0.43 -14.38
CA CYS A 83 5.97 1.80 -14.33
C CYS A 83 6.57 2.20 -15.69
N HIS A 84 6.03 3.29 -16.23
CA HIS A 84 6.28 3.79 -17.57
C HIS A 84 7.14 5.07 -17.57
N PHE A 85 7.72 5.43 -16.42
CA PHE A 85 8.54 6.64 -16.30
C PHE A 85 9.70 6.68 -17.29
N ASP A 86 10.41 5.56 -17.46
CA ASP A 86 11.54 5.46 -18.41
C ASP A 86 11.09 5.62 -19.89
N GLN A 87 9.79 5.49 -20.16
CA GLN A 87 9.20 5.70 -21.49
C GLN A 87 8.85 7.18 -21.73
N GLY A 88 9.05 8.06 -20.74
CA GLY A 88 8.72 9.49 -20.83
C GLY A 88 7.23 9.79 -20.83
N THR A 89 6.36 8.82 -20.51
CA THR A 89 4.90 8.96 -20.58
C THR A 89 4.23 9.20 -19.22
N CYS A 90 5.03 9.41 -18.16
CA CYS A 90 4.51 9.79 -16.84
C CYS A 90 3.74 11.11 -16.94
N ARG A 91 2.49 11.11 -16.45
CA ARG A 91 1.61 12.30 -16.53
C ARG A 91 2.17 13.50 -15.79
N GLU A 92 2.95 13.24 -14.74
CA GLU A 92 3.63 14.25 -13.92
C GLU A 92 5.08 13.78 -13.65
N PRO A 93 6.05 14.11 -14.52
CA PRO A 93 7.43 13.64 -14.39
C PRO A 93 8.07 13.98 -13.04
N ASP A 94 7.90 15.20 -12.52
CA ASP A 94 8.43 15.57 -11.20
C ASP A 94 7.81 14.77 -10.05
N TRP A 95 6.54 14.38 -10.21
CA TRP A 95 5.89 13.46 -9.27
C TRP A 95 6.51 12.06 -9.38
N GLY A 96 6.69 11.56 -10.60
CA GLY A 96 7.33 10.28 -10.89
C GLY A 96 8.75 10.19 -10.32
N GLN A 97 9.54 11.26 -10.41
CA GLN A 97 10.88 11.29 -9.84
C GLN A 97 10.85 11.11 -8.31
N ARG A 98 9.95 11.82 -7.63
CA ARG A 98 9.81 11.77 -6.16
C ARG A 98 9.13 10.51 -5.62
N ASN A 99 8.36 9.80 -6.46
CA ASN A 99 7.53 8.69 -6.01
C ASN A 99 7.90 7.34 -6.61
N CYS A 100 8.35 7.29 -7.86
CA CYS A 100 8.73 6.08 -8.59
C CYS A 100 10.25 5.88 -8.57
N MET A 101 11.03 6.95 -8.76
CA MET A 101 12.50 6.91 -8.84
C MET A 101 13.19 7.16 -7.50
N VAL A 102 12.66 6.51 -6.47
CA VAL A 102 13.18 6.53 -5.10
C VAL A 102 13.35 5.11 -4.58
N PRO A 103 14.17 4.87 -3.55
CA PRO A 103 14.30 3.56 -2.94
C PRO A 103 12.96 2.97 -2.48
N HIS A 104 12.71 1.73 -2.91
CA HIS A 104 11.58 0.92 -2.50
C HIS A 104 12.06 -0.33 -1.78
N THR A 105 11.28 -0.80 -0.83
CA THR A 105 11.52 -2.02 -0.07
C THR A 105 10.50 -3.08 -0.47
N VAL A 106 10.99 -4.26 -0.83
CA VAL A 106 10.18 -5.47 -0.98
C VAL A 106 10.27 -6.25 0.32
N TYR A 107 9.13 -6.64 0.89
CA TYR A 107 9.05 -7.30 2.18
C TYR A 107 8.09 -8.48 2.16
N LEU A 108 8.26 -9.39 3.10
CA LEU A 108 7.25 -10.37 3.49
C LEU A 108 6.44 -9.80 4.64
N ALA A 109 5.13 -10.00 4.62
CA ALA A 109 4.25 -9.67 5.72
C ALA A 109 3.38 -10.86 6.07
N ASN A 110 3.13 -11.04 7.37
CA ASN A 110 2.10 -11.90 7.89
C ASN A 110 0.95 -11.01 8.37
N THR A 111 -0.12 -10.93 7.59
CA THR A 111 -1.35 -10.23 7.98
C THR A 111 -2.38 -11.27 8.45
N SER A 112 -3.12 -11.84 7.50
CA SER A 112 -3.97 -13.03 7.66
C SER A 112 -3.35 -14.29 7.02
N GLY A 113 -2.10 -14.16 6.59
CA GLY A 113 -1.33 -15.12 5.82
C GLY A 113 -0.11 -14.46 5.20
N LEU A 114 0.76 -15.28 4.62
CA LEU A 114 1.98 -14.80 3.97
C LEU A 114 1.65 -13.98 2.72
N LYS A 115 2.18 -12.76 2.67
CA LYS A 115 2.09 -11.84 1.55
C LYS A 115 3.47 -11.29 1.21
N VAL A 116 3.74 -11.12 -0.08
CA VAL A 116 4.81 -10.25 -0.57
C VAL A 116 4.22 -8.87 -0.80
N GLY A 117 4.89 -7.83 -0.32
CA GLY A 117 4.46 -6.46 -0.54
C GLY A 117 5.62 -5.54 -0.84
N ILE A 118 5.28 -4.38 -1.41
CA ILE A 118 6.23 -3.30 -1.66
C ILE A 118 5.81 -2.01 -0.95
N THR A 119 6.80 -1.17 -0.68
CA THR A 119 6.58 0.18 -0.16
C THR A 119 7.77 1.07 -0.46
N ARG A 120 7.60 2.39 -0.42
CA ARG A 120 8.76 3.30 -0.32
C ARG A 120 9.43 3.11 1.03
N GLN A 121 10.75 3.22 1.06
CA GLN A 121 11.52 3.09 2.30
C GLN A 121 11.05 4.08 3.38
N SER A 122 10.68 5.30 2.98
CA SER A 122 10.15 6.35 3.87
C SER A 122 8.75 6.07 4.45
N GLN A 123 8.10 4.98 4.06
CA GLN A 123 6.78 4.59 4.55
C GLN A 123 6.84 3.38 5.48
N ILE A 124 8.03 2.91 5.83
CA ILE A 124 8.22 1.89 6.86
C ILE A 124 8.32 2.60 8.22
N PRO A 125 7.59 2.18 9.27
CA PRO A 125 6.67 1.03 9.33
C PRO A 125 5.21 1.35 9.01
N THR A 126 4.85 2.61 8.73
CA THR A 126 3.46 3.06 8.49
C THR A 126 2.68 2.18 7.51
N ARG A 127 3.32 1.72 6.43
CA ARG A 127 2.67 0.88 5.41
C ARG A 127 2.30 -0.53 5.91
N TRP A 128 3.06 -1.07 6.87
CA TRP A 128 2.76 -2.35 7.52
C TRP A 128 1.59 -2.21 8.49
N ILE A 129 1.58 -1.10 9.23
CA ILE A 129 0.49 -0.71 10.12
C ILE A 129 -0.81 -0.54 9.33
N ASP A 130 -0.79 0.25 8.25
CA ASP A 130 -1.95 0.47 7.36
C ASP A 130 -2.54 -0.83 6.79
N GLN A 131 -1.75 -1.90 6.70
CA GLN A 131 -2.16 -3.20 6.18
C GLN A 131 -2.52 -4.21 7.28
N GLY A 132 -2.40 -3.85 8.56
CA GLY A 132 -2.65 -4.75 9.68
C GLY A 132 -1.68 -5.94 9.72
N ALA A 133 -0.40 -5.72 9.39
CA ALA A 133 0.60 -6.78 9.45
C ALA A 133 1.01 -7.06 10.91
N ALA A 134 0.85 -8.29 11.36
CA ALA A 134 1.34 -8.77 12.65
C ALA A 134 2.86 -8.97 12.64
N GLN A 135 3.41 -9.40 11.50
CA GLN A 135 4.85 -9.51 11.28
C GLN A 135 5.21 -8.93 9.92
N ALA A 136 6.38 -8.31 9.81
CA ALA A 136 6.94 -7.88 8.53
C ALA A 136 8.46 -8.08 8.52
N LEU A 137 8.99 -8.48 7.38
CA LEU A 137 10.43 -8.68 7.15
C LEU A 137 10.83 -8.04 5.82
N PRO A 138 11.62 -6.94 5.84
CA PRO A 138 12.31 -6.45 4.64
C PRO A 138 13.18 -7.55 4.02
N VAL A 139 13.07 -7.76 2.71
CA VAL A 139 13.86 -8.75 1.97
C VAL A 139 14.85 -8.06 1.02
N PHE A 140 14.36 -7.07 0.26
CA PHE A 140 15.18 -6.33 -0.70
C PHE A 140 14.95 -4.83 -0.57
N SER A 141 16.01 -4.06 -0.80
CA SER A 141 15.94 -2.63 -1.10
C SER A 141 16.36 -2.43 -2.55
N VAL A 142 15.52 -1.76 -3.33
CA VAL A 142 15.71 -1.57 -4.77
C VAL A 142 15.51 -0.11 -5.15
N LYS A 143 16.16 0.32 -6.24
CA LYS A 143 16.29 1.74 -6.57
C LYS A 143 14.99 2.39 -7.06
N THR A 144 14.05 1.62 -7.64
CA THR A 144 12.87 2.17 -8.30
C THR A 144 11.62 1.32 -8.04
N ARG A 145 10.45 1.96 -8.22
CA ARG A 145 9.14 1.31 -8.15
C ARG A 145 9.05 0.13 -9.13
N LYS A 146 9.54 0.31 -10.36
CA LYS A 146 9.48 -0.71 -11.41
C LYS A 146 10.17 -2.00 -10.98
N ILE A 147 11.42 -1.87 -10.52
CA ILE A 147 12.21 -3.00 -10.03
C ILE A 147 11.48 -3.65 -8.84
N SER A 148 10.93 -2.87 -7.91
CA SER A 148 10.20 -3.44 -6.77
C SER A 148 9.00 -4.28 -7.19
N GLY A 149 8.25 -3.87 -8.22
CA GLY A 149 7.13 -4.65 -8.76
C GLY A 149 7.57 -5.94 -9.44
N LEU A 150 8.65 -5.89 -10.22
CA LEU A 150 9.19 -7.09 -10.87
C LEU A 150 9.67 -8.13 -9.84
N VAL A 151 10.35 -7.67 -8.78
CA VAL A 151 10.77 -8.51 -7.66
C VAL A 151 9.57 -9.04 -6.87
N GLU A 152 8.56 -8.21 -6.60
CA GLU A 152 7.31 -8.61 -5.94
C GLU A 152 6.63 -9.75 -6.69
N ILE A 153 6.45 -9.60 -8.02
CA ILE A 153 5.83 -10.63 -8.86
C ILE A 153 6.66 -11.92 -8.86
N ALA A 154 7.98 -11.81 -8.95
CA ALA A 154 8.86 -12.97 -8.94
C ALA A 154 8.68 -13.79 -7.65
N LEU A 155 8.73 -13.12 -6.49
CA LEU A 155 8.53 -13.75 -5.18
C LEU A 155 7.09 -14.24 -4.98
N ALA A 156 6.09 -13.42 -5.32
CA ALA A 156 4.68 -13.74 -5.12
C ALA A 156 4.28 -14.98 -5.92
N ASN A 157 4.76 -15.15 -7.15
CA ASN A 157 4.48 -16.34 -7.95
C ASN A 157 5.00 -17.63 -7.30
N TYR A 158 6.13 -17.58 -6.61
CA TYR A 158 6.66 -18.73 -5.86
C TYR A 158 5.87 -18.98 -4.56
N MET A 159 5.39 -17.90 -3.92
CA MET A 159 4.72 -17.97 -2.62
C MET A 159 3.20 -18.18 -2.70
N ALA A 160 2.56 -17.88 -3.84
CA ALA A 160 1.11 -17.98 -4.05
C ALA A 160 0.57 -19.40 -3.85
N ASP A 161 1.41 -20.42 -3.98
CA ASP A 161 1.07 -21.82 -3.73
C ASP A 161 0.83 -22.14 -2.24
N LYS A 162 1.04 -21.17 -1.33
CA LYS A 162 1.00 -21.37 0.13
C LYS A 162 -0.03 -20.55 0.90
N THR A 163 -0.91 -19.77 0.25
CA THR A 163 -1.79 -18.85 0.98
C THR A 163 -3.26 -19.25 0.85
N ASN A 164 -3.84 -19.77 1.94
CA ASN A 164 -5.26 -20.11 2.03
C ASN A 164 -6.09 -18.86 2.35
N TRP A 165 -6.78 -18.34 1.34
CA TRP A 165 -7.61 -17.13 1.43
C TRP A 165 -8.76 -17.23 2.47
N ARG A 166 -9.13 -18.43 2.92
CA ARG A 166 -10.18 -18.65 3.94
C ARG A 166 -9.79 -18.19 5.36
N ALA A 167 -8.51 -17.88 5.61
CA ALA A 167 -8.01 -17.44 6.92
C ALA A 167 -8.24 -15.93 7.19
N LEU A 168 -8.60 -15.14 6.17
CA LEU A 168 -8.78 -13.68 6.28
C LEU A 168 -9.85 -13.24 7.29
N LEU A 169 -10.76 -14.15 7.69
CA LEU A 169 -11.88 -13.87 8.60
C LEU A 169 -11.73 -14.51 9.99
N LYS A 170 -10.59 -15.14 10.31
CA LYS A 170 -10.44 -16.00 11.51
C LYS A 170 -9.57 -15.45 12.65
N GLY A 171 -9.29 -14.15 12.69
CA GLY A 171 -8.49 -13.53 13.77
C GLY A 171 -7.00 -13.49 13.45
N GLU A 172 -6.15 -13.48 14.48
CA GLU A 172 -4.70 -13.34 14.33
C GLU A 172 -4.10 -14.51 13.53
N ALA A 173 -3.28 -14.20 12.53
CA ALA A 173 -2.54 -15.23 11.81
C ALA A 173 -1.46 -15.83 12.72
N ASP A 174 -1.33 -17.16 12.71
CA ASP A 174 -0.24 -17.85 13.39
C ASP A 174 1.10 -17.25 12.97
N ALA A 175 2.01 -17.11 13.94
CA ALA A 175 3.33 -16.58 13.68
C ALA A 175 4.07 -17.43 12.63
N LEU A 176 4.61 -16.76 11.62
CA LEU A 176 5.39 -17.39 10.56
C LEU A 176 6.88 -17.11 10.76
N ASP A 177 7.72 -18.08 10.42
CA ASP A 177 9.17 -17.89 10.28
C ASP A 177 9.48 -17.20 8.94
N LEU A 178 9.24 -15.88 8.89
CA LEU A 178 9.50 -15.06 7.71
C LEU A 178 10.97 -15.17 7.24
N PRO A 179 12.00 -15.17 8.11
CA PRO A 179 13.38 -15.37 7.70
C PRO A 179 13.61 -16.70 6.97
N GLN A 180 13.08 -17.80 7.48
CA GLN A 180 13.22 -19.09 6.81
C GLN A 180 12.47 -19.13 5.46
N LEU A 181 11.28 -18.53 5.39
CA LEU A 181 10.52 -18.43 4.15
C LEU A 181 11.28 -17.61 3.09
N ALA A 182 11.89 -16.49 3.48
CA ALA A 182 12.75 -15.69 2.60
C ALA A 182 13.96 -16.49 2.10
N ARG A 183 14.69 -17.19 3.00
CA ARG A 183 15.83 -18.04 2.62
C ARG A 183 15.46 -19.16 1.64
N LYS A 184 14.23 -19.69 1.71
CA LYS A 184 13.72 -20.70 0.76
C LYS A 184 13.32 -20.10 -0.59
N ALA A 185 12.69 -18.92 -0.57
CA ALA A 185 12.13 -18.32 -1.77
C ALA A 185 13.15 -17.60 -2.64
N VAL A 186 14.09 -16.85 -2.03
CA VAL A 186 15.05 -16.01 -2.78
C VAL A 186 15.89 -16.82 -3.78
N PRO A 187 16.51 -17.96 -3.41
CA PRO A 187 17.28 -18.77 -4.37
C PRO A 187 16.44 -19.32 -5.52
N LYS A 188 15.12 -19.51 -5.32
CA LYS A 188 14.22 -20.05 -6.36
C LYS A 188 13.84 -19.01 -7.41
N VAL A 189 14.02 -17.73 -7.12
CA VAL A 189 13.74 -16.64 -8.06
C VAL A 189 15.01 -15.95 -8.56
N GLU A 190 16.19 -16.42 -8.16
CA GLU A 190 17.49 -15.79 -8.45
C GLU A 190 17.70 -15.50 -9.94
N ASN A 191 17.42 -16.47 -10.82
CA ASN A 191 17.53 -16.28 -12.27
C ASN A 191 16.60 -15.16 -12.79
N ARG A 192 15.40 -15.01 -12.22
CA ARG A 192 14.48 -13.92 -12.56
C ARG A 192 14.98 -12.59 -12.00
N LEU A 193 15.60 -12.60 -10.82
CA LEU A 193 16.19 -11.40 -10.21
C LEU A 193 17.38 -10.88 -11.01
N ALA A 194 18.26 -11.76 -11.48
CA ALA A 194 19.40 -11.39 -12.32
C ALA A 194 18.93 -10.65 -13.59
N ALA A 195 17.92 -11.18 -14.28
CA ALA A 195 17.34 -10.58 -15.47
C ALA A 195 16.61 -9.22 -15.25
N ILE A 196 16.40 -8.79 -14.00
CA ILE A 196 15.80 -7.48 -13.67
C ILE A 196 16.89 -6.41 -13.48
N VAL A 197 18.11 -6.83 -13.14
CA VAL A 197 19.23 -5.93 -12.79
C VAL A 197 20.11 -5.61 -14.01
N ASP A 198 20.08 -6.48 -15.02
CA ASP A 198 20.66 -6.26 -16.37
C ASP A 198 19.81 -5.30 -17.21
#